data_AF-A0ABD5MBQ3-F1
#
_entry.id   AF-A0ABD5MBQ3-F1
#
_cell.length_a   1.000
_cell.length_b   1.000
_cell.length_c   1.000
_cell.angle_alpha   90.00
_cell.angle_beta   90.00
_cell.angle_gamma   90.00
#
_symmetry.space_group_name_H-M   'P 1'
#
loop_
_entity.id
_entity.type
_entity.pdbx_description
1 polymer ?
#
loop_
_entity_poly.entity_id
_entity_poly.type
_entity_poly.pdbx_seq_one_letter_code
_entity_poly.pdbx_strand_id
1 'polypeptide(L)'
;MVPSPPPTAQPHRDAAYRFAVGAAYFAVISGLGSLAAVLFGPFGVVVSVLVSLVGVYYGGIEVARGVDIVVRYAMRESGGESEPADGGPQEPDSAE
;
A
#
# COMPACT_ATOMS: atom_id res chain seq x y z
N MET A 1 -4.52 11.70 -30.82
CA MET A 1 -3.46 11.10 -29.97
C MET A 1 -3.81 11.49 -28.54
N VAL A 2 -4.41 10.59 -27.77
CA VAL A 2 -4.81 10.86 -26.38
C VAL A 2 -3.54 10.73 -25.53
N PRO A 3 -3.13 11.74 -24.75
CA PRO A 3 -1.95 11.61 -23.91
C PRO A 3 -2.22 10.54 -22.84
N SER A 4 -1.46 9.46 -22.89
CA SER A 4 -1.44 8.45 -21.84
C SER A 4 -0.92 9.10 -20.56
N PRO A 5 -1.64 9.01 -19.42
CA PRO A 5 -1.14 9.53 -18.16
C PRO A 5 0.17 8.82 -17.80
N PRO A 6 1.11 9.49 -17.09
CA PRO A 6 2.43 8.95 -16.81
C PRO A 6 2.35 7.59 -16.09
N PRO A 7 3.26 6.64 -16.39
CA PRO A 7 3.24 5.26 -15.85
C PRO A 7 3.24 5.17 -14.32
N THR A 8 3.67 6.23 -13.63
CA THR A 8 3.70 6.34 -12.16
C THR A 8 2.34 6.62 -11.51
N ALA A 9 1.32 6.97 -12.30
CA ALA A 9 0.01 7.37 -11.77
C ALA A 9 -0.87 6.18 -11.30
N GLN A 10 -0.55 4.95 -11.70
CA GLN A 10 -1.36 3.78 -11.35
C GLN A 10 -1.06 3.18 -9.96
N PRO A 11 0.21 2.92 -9.55
CA PRO A 11 0.48 2.27 -8.26
C PRO A 11 0.17 3.16 -7.05
N HIS A 12 0.44 4.48 -7.12
CA HIS A 12 0.05 5.41 -6.06
C HIS A 12 -1.47 5.50 -5.89
N ARG A 13 -2.23 5.39 -6.99
CA ARG A 13 -3.70 5.34 -6.94
C ARG A 13 -4.21 4.06 -6.29
N ASP A 14 -3.63 2.89 -6.61
CA ASP A 14 -4.08 1.61 -6.02
C ASP A 14 -3.76 1.55 -4.51
N ALA A 15 -2.60 2.06 -4.10
CA ALA A 15 -2.26 2.19 -2.68
C ALA A 15 -3.22 3.15 -1.97
N ALA A 16 -3.45 4.35 -2.52
CA ALA A 16 -4.39 5.32 -1.96
C ALA A 16 -5.81 4.76 -1.85
N TYR A 17 -6.25 3.97 -2.84
CA TYR A 17 -7.55 3.31 -2.82
C TYR A 17 -7.65 2.30 -1.67
N ARG A 18 -6.66 1.44 -1.48
CA ARG A 18 -6.65 0.45 -0.38
C ARG A 18 -6.59 1.10 1.00
N PHE A 19 -5.82 2.18 1.14
CA PHE A 19 -5.81 2.98 2.38
C PHE A 19 -7.16 3.61 2.66
N ALA A 20 -7.81 4.21 1.65
CA ALA A 20 -9.13 4.81 1.80
C ALA A 20 -10.19 3.76 2.17
N VAL A 21 -10.16 2.58 1.54
CA VAL A 21 -11.06 1.47 1.85
C VAL A 21 -10.83 0.96 3.27
N GLY A 22 -9.58 0.77 3.70
CA GLY A 22 -9.25 0.37 5.08
C GLY A 22 -9.71 1.40 6.11
N ALA A 23 -9.49 2.69 5.84
CA ALA A 23 -9.92 3.79 6.71
C ALA A 23 -11.46 3.86 6.81
N ALA A 24 -12.17 3.64 5.70
CA ALA A 24 -13.63 3.60 5.70
C ALA A 24 -14.17 2.42 6.54
N TYR A 25 -13.60 1.22 6.40
CA TYR A 25 -13.98 0.08 7.23
C TYR A 25 -13.72 0.36 8.71
N PHE A 26 -12.55 0.90 9.04
CA PHE A 26 -12.22 1.26 10.42
C PHE A 26 -13.22 2.25 11.00
N ALA A 27 -13.53 3.34 10.28
CA ALA A 27 -14.43 4.38 10.74
C ALA A 27 -15.88 3.87 10.94
N VAL A 28 -16.38 3.05 10.01
CA VAL A 28 -17.73 2.48 10.11
C VAL A 28 -17.83 1.53 11.30
N ILE A 29 -16.84 0.65 11.45
CA ILE A 29 -16.81 -0.36 12.51
C ILE A 29 -16.62 0.31 13.89
N SER A 30 -15.73 1.30 14.01
CA SER A 30 -15.53 2.04 15.26
C SER A 30 -16.75 2.89 15.62
N GLY A 31 -17.40 3.52 14.63
CA GLY A 31 -18.60 4.32 14.83
C GLY A 31 -19.78 3.48 15.34
N LEU A 32 -20.01 2.31 14.75
CA LEU A 32 -21.02 1.35 15.22
C LEU A 32 -20.69 0.82 16.62
N GLY A 33 -19.42 0.49 16.88
CA GLY A 33 -18.97 0.08 18.21
C GLY A 33 -19.22 1.15 19.26
N SER A 34 -18.92 2.42 18.95
CA SER A 34 -19.16 3.55 19.84
C SER A 34 -20.66 3.78 20.11
N LEU A 35 -21.50 3.70 19.07
CA LEU A 35 -22.95 3.82 19.21
C LEU A 35 -23.53 2.69 20.09
N ALA A 36 -23.05 1.46 19.91
CA ALA A 36 -23.42 0.33 20.74
C ALA A 36 -22.97 0.50 22.21
N ALA A 37 -21.79 1.09 22.45
CA ALA A 37 -21.32 1.40 23.80
C ALA A 37 -22.25 2.36 24.54
N VAL A 38 -22.75 3.38 23.84
CA VAL A 38 -23.71 4.35 24.41
C VAL A 38 -25.06 3.69 24.71
N LEU A 39 -25.57 2.84 23.82
CA LEU A 39 -26.89 2.23 23.95
C LEU A 39 -26.96 1.12 25.01
N PHE A 40 -25.88 0.36 25.22
CA PHE A 40 -25.87 -0.83 26.07
C PHE A 40 -25.00 -0.71 27.34
N GLY A 41 -24.48 0.48 27.66
CA GLY A 41 -23.71 0.72 28.87
C GLY A 41 -22.44 -0.16 28.98
N PRO A 42 -22.12 -0.75 30.14
CA PRO A 42 -20.91 -1.54 30.32
C PRO A 42 -20.81 -2.74 29.36
N PHE A 43 -21.95 -3.35 29.04
CA PHE A 43 -22.02 -4.45 28.08
C PHE A 43 -21.72 -3.96 26.65
N GLY A 44 -22.17 -2.75 26.32
CA GLY A 44 -21.84 -2.08 25.06
C GLY A 44 -20.34 -1.79 24.91
N VAL A 45 -19.62 -1.52 26.00
CA VAL A 45 -18.16 -1.36 25.97
C VAL A 45 -17.49 -2.65 25.50
N VAL A 46 -17.88 -3.80 26.04
CA VAL A 46 -17.34 -5.11 25.64
C VAL A 46 -17.60 -5.37 24.15
N VAL A 47 -18.83 -5.12 23.69
CA VAL A 47 -19.18 -5.26 22.27
C VAL A 47 -18.37 -4.28 21.40
N SER A 48 -18.18 -3.04 21.84
CA SER A 48 -17.38 -2.04 21.09
C SER A 48 -15.92 -2.47 20.94
N VAL A 49 -15.34 -3.08 21.97
CA VAL A 49 -13.97 -3.59 21.95
C VAL A 49 -13.87 -4.74 20.96
N LEU A 50 -14.80 -5.70 21.00
CA LEU A 50 -14.83 -6.82 20.05
C LEU A 50 -14.98 -6.33 18.60
N VAL A 51 -15.92 -5.41 18.36
CA VAL A 51 -16.17 -4.82 17.05
C VAL A 51 -14.94 -4.05 16.56
N SER A 52 -14.31 -3.24 17.43
CA SER A 52 -13.08 -2.52 17.09
C SER A 52 -11.92 -3.47 16.78
N LEU A 53 -11.78 -4.58 17.51
CA LEU A 53 -10.76 -5.59 17.26
C LEU A 53 -10.92 -6.21 15.87
N VAL A 54 -12.17 -6.52 15.50
CA VAL A 54 -12.52 -7.02 14.16
C VAL A 54 -12.19 -5.98 13.09
N GLY A 55 -12.53 -4.70 13.32
CA GLY A 55 -12.21 -3.61 12.40
C GLY A 55 -10.72 -3.40 12.20
N VAL A 56 -9.93 -3.49 13.28
CA VAL A 56 -8.46 -3.42 13.21
C VAL A 56 -7.90 -4.64 12.46
N TYR A 57 -8.43 -5.84 12.69
CA TYR A 57 -7.97 -7.05 12.02
C TYR A 57 -8.19 -6.96 10.50
N TYR A 58 -9.42 -6.65 10.06
CA TYR A 58 -9.71 -6.54 8.63
C TYR A 58 -9.07 -5.29 8.01
N GLY A 59 -9.12 -4.13 8.67
CA GLY A 59 -8.47 -2.92 8.17
C GLY A 59 -6.94 -3.07 8.04
N GLY A 60 -6.32 -3.79 8.97
CA GLY A 60 -4.87 -4.02 8.99
C GLY A 60 -4.37 -4.87 7.81
N ILE A 61 -5.15 -5.86 7.36
CA ILE A 61 -4.79 -6.70 6.19
C ILE A 61 -4.74 -5.84 4.93
N GLU A 62 -5.71 -4.95 4.75
CA GLU A 62 -5.83 -4.08 3.57
C GLU A 62 -4.70 -3.05 3.53
N VAL A 63 -4.33 -2.52 4.69
CA VAL A 63 -3.14 -1.68 4.87
C VAL A 63 -1.87 -2.46 4.52
N ALA A 64 -1.70 -3.68 5.03
CA ALA A 64 -0.53 -4.50 4.74
C ALA A 64 -0.38 -4.81 3.24
N ARG A 65 -1.50 -5.07 2.55
CA ARG A 65 -1.54 -5.24 1.09
C ARG A 65 -1.17 -3.96 0.34
N GLY A 66 -1.55 -2.79 0.86
CA GLY A 66 -1.13 -1.50 0.31
C GLY A 66 0.37 -1.28 0.45
N VAL A 67 0.93 -1.57 1.63
CA VAL A 67 2.37 -1.46 1.91
C VAL A 67 3.20 -2.41 1.04
N ASP A 68 2.77 -3.66 0.87
CA ASP A 68 3.46 -4.64 0.01
C ASP A 68 3.61 -4.15 -1.44
N ILE A 69 2.58 -3.49 -2.00
CA ILE A 69 2.64 -2.90 -3.33
C ILE A 69 3.68 -1.78 -3.41
N VAL A 70 3.67 -0.87 -2.43
CA VAL A 70 4.60 0.26 -2.39
C VAL A 70 6.04 -0.21 -2.26
N VAL A 71 6.31 -1.19 -1.40
CA VAL A 71 7.66 -1.73 -1.18
C VAL A 71 8.17 -2.45 -2.42
N ARG A 72 7.36 -3.29 -3.06
CA ARG A 72 7.75 -3.97 -4.31
C ARG A 72 8.05 -2.98 -5.43
N TYR A 73 7.33 -1.88 -5.49
CA TYR A 73 7.61 -0.81 -6.46
C TYR A 73 8.94 -0.14 -6.16
N ALA A 74 9.18 0.28 -4.91
CA ALA A 74 10.43 0.91 -4.50
C ALA A 74 11.65 0.01 -4.79
N MET A 75 11.57 -1.28 -4.47
CA MET A 75 12.65 -2.25 -4.74
C MET A 75 12.94 -2.44 -6.24
N ARG A 76 11.91 -2.34 -7.10
CA ARG A 76 12.09 -2.44 -8.56
C ARG A 76 12.74 -1.18 -9.13
N GLU A 77 12.35 0.00 -8.64
CA GLU A 77 12.98 1.27 -9.01
C GLU A 77 14.47 1.28 -8.61
N SER A 78 14.79 0.78 -7.41
CA SER A 78 16.18 0.74 -6.91
C SER A 78 17.08 -0.28 -7.64
N GLY A 79 16.50 -1.26 -8.34
CA GLY A 79 17.24 -2.28 -9.09
C GLY A 79 17.46 -1.96 -10.57
N GLY A 80 16.86 -0.88 -11.08
CA GLY A 80 16.94 -0.49 -12.49
C GLY A 80 18.22 0.25 -12.90
N GLU A 81 19.08 0.63 -11.94
CA GLU A 81 20.31 1.40 -12.19
C GLU A 81 21.56 0.55 -11.96
N SER A 82 21.69 -0.51 -12.75
CA SER A 82 22.93 -1.25 -12.92
C SER A 82 23.01 -1.67 -14.38
N GLU A 83 23.22 -0.69 -15.24
CA GLU A 83 23.66 -0.92 -16.61
C GLU A 83 25.04 -1.61 -16.53
N PRO A 84 25.19 -2.85 -17.03
CA PRO A 84 26.50 -3.45 -17.13
C PRO A 84 27.27 -2.64 -18.17
N ALA A 85 28.36 -2.01 -17.76
CA ALA A 85 29.32 -1.45 -18.70
C ALA A 85 29.77 -2.59 -19.62
N ASP A 86 29.22 -2.62 -20.83
CA ASP A 86 29.61 -3.50 -21.92
C ASP A 86 31.02 -3.09 -22.36
N GLY A 87 32.00 -3.51 -21.56
CA GLY A 87 33.41 -3.43 -21.88
C GLY A 87 33.76 -4.55 -22.85
N GLY A 88 33.28 -4.43 -24.10
CA GLY A 88 33.76 -5.25 -25.20
C GLY A 88 35.28 -5.09 -25.37
N PRO A 89 36.01 -6.14 -25.75
CA PRO A 89 37.48 -6.13 -25.79
C PRO A 89 37.99 -5.06 -26.75
N GLN A 90 38.84 -4.15 -26.25
CA GLN A 90 39.58 -3.20 -27.08
C GLN A 90 40.59 -3.97 -27.94
N GLU A 91 40.32 -4.00 -29.24
CA GLU A 91 41.26 -4.40 -30.27
C GLU A 91 42.44 -3.40 -30.28
N PRO A 92 43.69 -3.83 -30.05
CA PRO A 92 44.81 -2.91 -30.08
C PRO A 92 45.08 -2.49 -31.53
N ASP A 93 44.84 -1.21 -31.78
CA ASP A 93 45.18 -0.50 -33.01
C ASP A 93 46.68 -0.69 -33.31
N SER A 94 46.95 -1.30 -34.46
CA SER A 94 48.30 -1.57 -34.94
C SER A 94 48.88 -0.27 -35.47
N ALA A 95 49.79 0.35 -34.72
CA ALA A 95 50.60 1.46 -35.22
C ALA A 95 51.98 0.93 -35.65
N GLU A 96 52.32 1.32 -36.88
CA GLU A 96 53.48 0.99 -37.73
C GLU A 96 54.87 1.10 -37.07
#